data_AF-A0A382EK42-F1
#
_entry.id   AF-A0A382EK42-F1
#
_cell.length_a   1.000
_cell.length_b   1.000
_cell.length_c   1.000
_cell.angle_alpha   90.00
_cell.angle_beta   90.00
_cell.angle_gamma   90.00
#
_symmetry.space_group_name_H-M   'P 1'
#
loop_
_entity.id
_entity.type
_entity.pdbx_description
1 polymer ?
#
loop_
_entity_poly.entity_id
_entity_poly.type
_entity_poly.pdbx_seq_one_letter_code
_entity_poly.pdbx_strand_id
1 'polypeptide(L)' 'VVERPASVVKELVENALDARASKISIEIRGGGKWFIGVTDNGS' A
#
# COMPACT_ATOMS: atom_id res chain seq x y z
N VAL A 1 -7.50 7.08 -17.13
CA VAL A 1 -6.30 7.03 -16.27
C VAL A 1 -5.94 5.56 -16.09
N VAL A 2 -4.75 5.14 -16.50
CA VAL A 2 -4.27 3.78 -16.21
C VAL A 2 -3.43 3.91 -14.94
N GLU A 3 -4.01 3.60 -13.79
CA GLU A 3 -3.27 3.62 -12.54
C GLU A 3 -2.17 2.56 -12.61
N ARG A 4 -0.93 2.99 -12.36
CA ARG A 4 0.20 2.07 -12.28
C ARG A 4 0.14 1.40 -10.90
N PRO A 5 0.49 0.11 -10.78
CA PRO A 5 0.56 -0.60 -9.50
C PRO A 5 1.28 0.19 -8.38
N ALA A 6 2.33 0.93 -8.73
CA ALA A 6 3.08 1.77 -7.79
C ALA A 6 2.26 2.95 -7.22
N SER A 7 1.34 3.53 -7.99
CA SER A 7 0.46 4.61 -7.52
C SER A 7 -0.50 4.11 -6.45
N VAL A 8 -1.04 2.90 -6.63
CA VAL A 8 -1.91 2.24 -5.63
C VAL A 8 -1.14 2.01 -4.32
N VAL A 9 0.09 1.51 -4.41
CA VAL A 9 0.95 1.33 -3.21
C VAL A 9 1.19 2.67 -2.52
N LYS A 10 1.47 3.75 -3.28
CA LYS A 10 1.70 5.09 -2.72
C LYS A 10 0.51 5.55 -1.87
N GLU A 11 -0.70 5.48 -2.42
CA GLU A 11 -1.91 5.95 -1.74
C GLU A 11 -2.23 5.13 -0.49
N LEU A 12 -2.09 3.80 -0.55
CA LEU A 12 -2.29 2.94 0.62
C LEU A 12 -1.28 3.22 1.74
N VAL A 13 -0.03 3.51 1.38
CA VAL A 13 1.00 3.88 2.36
C VAL A 13 0.75 5.27 2.94
N GLU A 14 0.33 6.25 2.12
CA GLU A 14 -0.04 7.59 2.60
C GLU A 14 -1.17 7.50 3.63
N ASN A 15 -2.20 6.71 3.37
CA ASN A 15 -3.29 6.49 4.32
C ASN A 15 -2.80 5.86 5.65
N ALA A 16 -1.90 4.88 5.58
CA ALA A 16 -1.33 4.27 6.78
C ALA A 16 -0.48 5.26 7.60
N LEU A 17 0.25 6.15 6.92
CA LEU A 17 1.01 7.22 7.58
C LEU A 17 0.08 8.27 8.22
N ASP A 18 -1.01 8.64 7.55
CA ASP A 18 -2.04 9.53 8.10
C ASP A 18 -2.71 8.92 9.34
N ALA A 19 -2.89 7.59 9.36
CA ALA A 19 -3.33 6.80 10.53
C ALA A 19 -2.25 6.64 11.61
N ARG A 20 -1.09 7.31 11.47
CA ARG A 20 0.05 7.27 12.39
C ARG A 20 0.61 5.86 12.62
N ALA A 21 0.54 5.00 11.61
CA ALA A 21 1.17 3.69 11.67
C ALA A 21 2.68 3.83 11.94
N SER A 22 3.20 2.99 12.85
CA SER A 22 4.63 2.88 13.15
C SER A 22 5.28 1.71 12.40
N LYS A 23 4.45 0.79 11.89
CA LYS A 23 4.86 -0.36 11.11
C LYS A 23 3.87 -0.56 9.96
N ILE A 24 4.42 -0.64 8.77
CA ILE A 24 3.66 -0.90 7.54
C ILE A 24 4.33 -2.09 6.83
N SER A 25 3.55 -3.09 6.48
CA SER A 25 3.99 -4.29 5.74
C SER A 25 3.33 -4.29 4.37
N ILE A 26 4.11 -4.52 3.32
CA ILE A 26 3.64 -4.51 1.94
C ILE A 26 3.91 -5.88 1.33
N GLU A 27 2.89 -6.51 0.76
CA GLU A 27 2.99 -7.75 0.01
C GLU A 27 2.61 -7.52 -1.45
N ILE A 28 3.49 -7.95 -2.37
CA ILE A 28 3.32 -7.79 -3.81
C ILE A 28 3.47 -9.15 -4.48
N ARG A 29 2.49 -9.54 -5.30
CA ARG A 29 2.57 -10.74 -6.15
C ARG A 29 2.36 -10.38 -7.63
N GLY A 30 3.10 -11.04 -8.52
CA GLY A 30 3.00 -10.81 -9.96
C GLY A 30 3.32 -9.36 -10.38
N GLY A 31 4.27 -8.69 -9.70
CA GLY A 31 4.64 -7.30 -9.97
C GLY A 31 3.54 -6.27 -9.66
N GLY A 32 2.56 -6.63 -8.82
CA GLY A 32 1.45 -5.76 -8.43
C GLY A 32 0.27 -5.78 -9.39
N LYS A 33 0.30 -6.64 -10.43
CA LYS A 33 -0.85 -6.85 -11.33
C LYS A 33 -1.87 -7.83 -10.78
N TRP A 34 -1.45 -8.74 -9.90
CA TRP A 34 -2.31 -9.79 -9.36
C TRP A 34 -2.70 -9.52 -7.91
N PHE A 35 -1.78 -8.98 -7.12
CA PHE A 35 -2.05 -8.67 -5.73
C PHE A 35 -1.12 -7.56 -5.23
N ILE A 36 -1.73 -6.63 -4.50
CA ILE A 36 -1.07 -5.63 -3.65
C ILE A 36 -1.83 -5.66 -2.32
N GLY A 37 -1.13 -5.97 -1.25
CA GLY A 37 -1.65 -5.88 0.12
C GLY A 37 -0.78 -4.93 0.92
N VAL A 38 -1.42 -3.99 1.61
CA VAL A 38 -0.77 -3.13 2.60
C VAL A 38 -1.45 -3.39 3.94
N THR A 39 -0.65 -3.68 4.96
CA THR A 39 -1.12 -3.91 6.32
C THR A 39 -0.32 -3.02 7.25
N ASP A 40 -1.00 -2.18 8.00
CA ASP A 40 -0.40 -1.26 8.95
C ASP A 40 -0.97 -1.48 10.36
N ASN A 41 -0.37 -0.80 11.34
CA ASN A 41 -0.81 -0.80 12.74
C ASN A 41 -1.28 0.59 13.21
N GLY A 42 -1.73 1.42 12.27
CA GLY A 42 -2.32 2.73 12.53
C GLY A 42 -3.75 2.64 13.08
N SER A 43 -4.31 3.80 13.41
CA SER A 43 -5.62 3.98 14.08
C SER A 43 -6.60 4.78 13.24
#